data_AF-A0A0C3DL66-F1
#
_entry.id   AF-A0A0C3DL66-F1
#
_cell.length_a   1.000
_cell.length_b   1.000
_cell.length_c   1.000
_cell.angle_alpha   90.00
_cell.angle_beta   90.00
_cell.angle_gamma   90.00
#
_symmetry.space_group_name_H-M   'P 1'
#
loop_
_entity.id
_entity.type
_entity.pdbx_description
1 polymer ?
#
loop_
_entity_poly.entity_id
_entity_poly.type
_entity_poly.pdbx_seq_one_letter_code
_entity_poly.pdbx_strand_id
1 'polypeptide(L)' 'RHPKYYFENGSYIFLVKNTLYKLQHTILTTESAVFAQLFDIGSFGPPKTEGKTDKNPILLQGCTVQSYDLLVEFKY' A
#
# COMPACT_ATOMS: atom_id res chain seq x y z
N ARG A 1 -5.17 -12.13 3.94
CA ARG A 1 -4.49 -10.95 4.55
C ARG A 1 -3.08 -11.37 4.94
N HIS A 2 -2.08 -10.50 4.83
CA HIS A 2 -0.71 -10.81 5.19
C HIS A 2 -0.57 -10.93 6.72
N PRO A 3 0.06 -11.98 7.27
CA PRO A 3 0.12 -12.20 8.72
C PRO A 3 0.98 -11.16 9.47
N LYS A 4 2.02 -10.61 8.82
CA LYS A 4 2.97 -9.65 9.42
C LYS A 4 2.70 -8.18 9.05
N TYR A 5 2.08 -7.94 7.90
CA TYR A 5 2.06 -6.62 7.24
C TYR A 5 0.64 -6.15 6.94
N TYR A 6 -0.29 -6.56 7.79
CA TYR A 6 -1.67 -6.10 7.78
C TYR A 6 -1.98 -5.44 9.12
N PHE A 7 -1.69 -4.14 9.22
CA PHE A 7 -1.83 -3.40 10.46
C PHE A 7 -3.24 -2.85 10.62
N GLU A 8 -3.87 -3.09 11.77
CA GLU A 8 -5.20 -2.55 12.08
C GLU A 8 -5.26 -1.01 11.95
N ASN A 9 -4.18 -0.33 12.32
CA ASN A 9 -4.01 1.12 12.21
C ASN A 9 -3.33 1.59 10.90
N GLY A 10 -3.16 0.72 9.90
CA GLY A 10 -2.58 1.12 8.61
C GLY A 10 -3.48 2.04 7.79
N SER A 11 -2.89 2.86 6.93
CA SER A 11 -3.55 3.93 6.18
C SER A 11 -3.95 3.54 4.76
N TYR A 12 -3.24 2.57 4.17
CA TYR A 12 -3.45 2.13 2.79
C TYR A 12 -3.40 0.61 2.69
N ILE A 13 -4.32 0.05 1.89
CA ILE A 13 -4.45 -1.36 1.61
C ILE A 13 -4.00 -1.65 0.19
N PHE A 14 -3.06 -2.56 0.03
CA PHE A 14 -2.55 -3.04 -1.24
C PHE A 14 -2.92 -4.50 -1.46
N LEU A 15 -3.23 -4.87 -2.70
CA LEU A 15 -3.39 -6.26 -3.10
C LEU A 15 -2.23 -6.65 -4.02
N VAL A 16 -1.38 -7.55 -3.53
CA VAL A 16 -0.28 -8.16 -4.29
C VAL A 16 -0.66 -9.60 -4.57
N LYS A 17 -0.89 -9.93 -5.84
CA LYS A 17 -1.47 -11.22 -6.25
C LYS A 17 -2.81 -11.46 -5.53
N ASN A 18 -2.81 -12.30 -4.50
CA ASN A 18 -4.00 -12.66 -3.72
C ASN A 18 -3.86 -12.31 -2.22
N THR A 19 -2.89 -11.45 -1.89
CA THR A 19 -2.51 -11.11 -0.53
C THR A 19 -2.73 -9.63 -0.26
N LEU A 20 -3.55 -9.33 0.75
CA LEU A 20 -3.79 -7.97 1.22
C LEU A 20 -2.71 -7.55 2.22
N TYR A 21 -2.13 -6.39 1.99
CA TYR A 21 -1.23 -5.65 2.89
C TYR A 21 -1.95 -4.40 3.36
N LYS A 22 -1.76 -3.99 4.61
CA LYS A 22 -2.30 -2.74 5.14
C LYS A 22 -1.19 -2.03 5.89
N LEU A 23 -0.65 -0.96 5.31
CA LEU A 23 0.59 -0.29 5.72
C LEU A 23 0.34 1.16 6.13
N GLN A 24 1.22 1.72 6.95
CA GLN A 24 1.16 3.14 7.34
C GLN A 24 1.63 4.04 6.19
N HIS A 25 1.03 5.23 6.08
CA HIS A 25 1.39 6.21 5.03
C HIS A 25 2.87 6.59 5.07
N THR A 26 3.42 6.82 6.26
CA THR A 26 4.82 7.22 6.47
C THR A 26 5.80 6.25 5.82
N ILE A 27 5.62 4.95 6.02
CA ILE A 27 6.50 3.90 5.47
C ILE A 27 6.54 3.94 3.93
N LEU A 28 5.43 4.31 3.31
CA LEU A 28 5.32 4.39 1.85
C LEU A 28 5.93 5.69 1.34
N THR A 29 5.82 6.80 2.06
CA THR A 29 6.23 8.12 1.58
C THR A 29 7.66 8.53 1.93
N THR A 30 8.21 8.09 3.07
CA THR A 30 9.49 8.61 3.58
C THR A 30 10.65 8.39 2.61
N GLU A 31 10.60 7.31 1.81
CA GLU A 31 11.72 6.89 0.95
C GLU A 31 11.25 6.50 -0.47
N SER A 32 10.11 7.02 -0.92
CA SER A 32 9.60 6.78 -2.28
C SER A 32 8.85 8.00 -2.81
N ALA A 33 9.53 8.77 -3.65
CA ALA A 33 8.93 9.89 -4.37
C ALA A 33 7.73 9.44 -5.22
N VAL A 34 7.72 8.19 -5.70
CA VAL A 34 6.61 7.62 -6.48
C VAL A 34 5.36 7.50 -5.61
N PHE A 35 5.47 6.96 -4.39
CA PHE A 35 4.32 6.85 -3.48
C PHE A 35 3.89 8.22 -2.97
N ALA A 36 4.83 9.12 -2.67
CA ALA A 36 4.52 10.49 -2.28
C ALA A 36 3.71 11.22 -3.37
N GLN A 37 4.16 11.14 -4.63
CA GLN A 37 3.45 11.73 -5.77
C GLN A 37 2.10 11.06 -6.02
N LEU A 38 1.99 9.73 -5.89
CA LEU A 38 0.74 9.01 -6.09
C LEU A 38 -0.35 9.42 -5.08
N PHE A 39 0.04 9.70 -3.83
CA PHE A 39 -0.86 10.25 -2.82
C PHE A 39 -1.17 11.73 -3.03
N ASP A 40 -0.20 12.52 -3.49
CA ASP A 40 -0.39 13.96 -3.75
C ASP A 40 -1.29 14.23 -4.96
N ILE A 41 -1.15 13.44 -6.04
CA ILE A 41 -2.04 13.48 -7.23
C ILE A 41 -3.49 13.10 -6.84
N GLY A 42 -3.66 12.29 -5.79
CA GLY A 42 -4.98 11.94 -5.24
C GLY A 42 -5.76 13.09 -4.61
N SER A 43 -5.10 14.23 -4.34
CA SER A 43 -5.68 15.41 -3.70
C SER A 43 -6.52 16.29 -4.64
N PHE A 44 -6.31 16.16 -5.96
CA PHE A 44 -7.03 16.93 -6.98
C PHE A 44 -8.13 16.07 -7.62
N GLY A 45 -9.26 15.91 -6.94
CA GLY A 45 -10.42 15.16 -7.46
C GLY A 45 -11.39 14.68 -6.39
N PRO A 46 -12.47 13.97 -6.76
CA PRO A 46 -13.37 13.35 -5.79
C PRO A 46 -12.59 12.37 -4.89
N PRO A 47 -13.02 12.20 -3.62
CA PRO A 47 -12.27 11.41 -2.64
C PRO A 47 -12.03 9.99 -3.15
N LYS A 48 -10.74 9.65 -3.35
CA LYS A 48 -10.34 8.30 -3.76
C LYS A 48 -10.62 7.33 -2.61
N THR A 49 -11.48 6.35 -2.87
CA THR A 49 -11.79 5.25 -1.94
C THR A 49 -10.84 4.06 -2.12
N GLU A 50 -10.01 4.09 -3.16
CA GLU A 50 -9.01 3.07 -3.45
C GLU A 50 -7.97 2.99 -2.32
N GLY A 51 -7.65 1.76 -1.91
CA GLY A 51 -6.74 1.48 -0.80
C GLY A 51 -7.31 1.78 0.58
N LYS A 52 -8.58 2.15 0.73
CA LYS A 52 -9.20 2.44 2.04
C LYS A 52 -9.97 1.27 2.64
N THR A 53 -10.35 0.28 1.83
CA THR A 53 -11.06 -0.93 2.28
C THR A 53 -10.54 -2.17 1.58
N ASP A 54 -10.68 -3.34 2.21
CA ASP A 54 -10.33 -4.65 1.62
C ASP A 54 -11.07 -4.92 0.30
N LYS A 55 -12.26 -4.32 0.13
CA LYS A 55 -13.09 -4.46 -1.07
C LYS A 55 -12.61 -3.59 -2.23
N ASN A 56 -11.80 -2.58 -1.96
CA ASN A 56 -11.24 -1.68 -2.96
C ASN A 56 -9.76 -1.39 -2.65
N PRO A 57 -8.87 -2.39 -2.70
CA PRO A 57 -7.44 -2.20 -2.44
C PRO A 57 -6.72 -1.59 -3.65
N ILE A 58 -5.54 -0.99 -3.43
CA ILE A 58 -4.65 -0.60 -4.52
C ILE A 58 -4.05 -1.87 -5.13
N LEU A 59 -4.29 -2.10 -6.42
CA LEU A 59 -3.80 -3.30 -7.11
C LEU A 59 -2.34 -3.13 -7.54
N LEU A 60 -1.45 -3.98 -7.04
CA LEU A 60 -0.06 -4.02 -7.47
C LEU A 60 0.17 -5.19 -8.43
N GLN A 61 0.34 -4.86 -9.70
CA GLN A 61 0.67 -5.81 -10.76
C GLN A 61 2.19 -5.88 -10.98
N GLY A 62 2.67 -7.02 -11.46
CA GLY A 62 4.10 -7.21 -11.80
C GLY A 62 5.02 -7.56 -10.62
N CYS A 63 4.54 -7.55 -9.38
CA CYS A 63 5.30 -8.01 -8.21
C CYS A 63 4.78 -9.36 -7.68
N THR A 64 5.67 -10.12 -7.04
CA THR A 64 5.30 -11.30 -6.24
C THR A 64 5.17 -10.90 -4.77
N VAL A 65 4.48 -11.73 -3.99
CA VAL A 65 4.39 -11.60 -2.54
C VAL A 65 5.80 -11.52 -1.91
N GLN A 66 6.71 -12.41 -2.33
CA GLN A 66 8.09 -12.45 -1.82
C GLN A 66 8.87 -11.16 -2.10
N SER A 67 8.80 -10.64 -3.34
CA SER A 67 9.48 -9.39 -3.68
C SER A 67 8.90 -8.20 -2.91
N TYR A 68 7.59 -8.19 -2.68
CA TYR A 68 6.94 -7.14 -1.92
C TYR A 68 7.24 -7.24 -0.42
N ASP A 69 7.33 -8.44 0.15
CA ASP A 69 7.74 -8.66 1.53
C ASP A 69 9.16 -8.09 1.78
N LEU A 70 10.11 -8.35 0.88
CA LEU A 70 11.46 -7.79 0.95
C LEU A 70 11.44 -6.25 0.90
N LEU A 71 10.61 -5.66 0.05
CA LEU A 71 10.46 -4.20 -0.02
C LEU A 71 9.90 -3.63 1.29
N VAL A 72 8.87 -4.27 1.84
CA VAL A 72 8.25 -3.82 3.09
C VAL A 72 9.24 -3.99 4.24
N GLU A 73 9.93 -5.12 4.32
CA GLU A 73 10.97 -5.39 5.33
C GLU A 73 12.14 -4.39 5.24
N PHE A 74 12.59 -4.02 4.04
CA PHE A 74 13.63 -3.01 3.88
C PHE A 74 13.21 -1.60 4.36
N LYS A 75 11.90 -1.31 4.40
CA LYS A 75 11.36 -0.01 4.81
C LYS A 75 10.92 0.04 6.28
N TYR A 76 10.87 -1.11 6.97
CA TYR A 76 10.59 -1.23 8.41
C TYR A 76 11.89 -1.24 9.21
#